data_AF-A0A952W6T9-F1
#
_entry.id   AF-A0A952W6T9-F1
#
_cell.length_a   1.000
_cell.length_b   1.000
_cell.length_c   1.000
_cell.angle_alpha   90.00
_cell.angle_beta   90.00
_cell.angle_gamma   90.00
#
_symmetry.space_group_name_H-M   'P 1'
#
loop_
_entity.id
_entity.type
_entity.pdbx_description
1 polymer ?
#
loop_
_entity_poly.entity_id
_entity_poly.type
_entity_poly.pdbx_seq_one_letter_code
_entity_poly.pdbx_strand_id
1 'polypeptide(L)' 'MDASANDNMVAPEDACPLCGERDADRLVWQDDQRVECQMCGTVYEPGRRDHERRE' A
#
# COMPACT_ATOMS: atom_id res chain seq x y z
N MET A 1 -12.62 5.55 -25.54
CA MET A 1 -12.60 5.48 -24.07
C MET A 1 -11.34 4.72 -23.71
N ASP A 2 -10.32 5.42 -23.23
CA ASP A 2 -8.94 4.93 -23.10
C ASP A 2 -8.77 4.05 -21.85
N ALA A 3 -8.00 2.98 -21.98
CA ALA A 3 -7.90 1.90 -21.01
C ALA A 3 -6.93 2.25 -19.87
N SER A 4 -7.45 2.61 -18.69
CA SER A 4 -6.61 2.85 -17.50
C SER A 4 -7.08 2.07 -16.27
N ALA A 5 -7.45 0.80 -16.44
CA ALA A 5 -8.01 0.00 -15.35
C ALA A 5 -6.99 -0.79 -14.51
N ASN A 6 -5.66 -0.63 -14.68
CA ASN A 6 -4.72 -1.57 -14.05
C ASN A 6 -3.26 -1.12 -13.84
N ASP A 7 -2.94 0.18 -13.79
CA ASP A 7 -1.54 0.62 -13.52
C ASP A 7 -1.29 1.02 -12.06
N ASN A 8 -2.34 1.10 -11.23
CA ASN A 8 -2.21 1.55 -9.84
C ASN A 8 -1.85 0.40 -8.89
N MET A 9 -0.87 -0.44 -9.23
CA MET A 9 -0.43 -1.53 -8.37
C MET A 9 0.82 -1.14 -7.59
N VAL A 10 0.78 -1.24 -6.26
CA VAL A 10 1.93 -1.03 -5.39
C VAL A 10 2.93 -2.19 -5.49
N ALA A 11 4.14 -1.96 -5.01
CA ALA A 11 5.15 -3.01 -4.89
C ALA A 11 4.66 -4.14 -3.98
N PRO A 12 5.09 -5.39 -4.17
CA PRO A 12 4.70 -6.52 -3.31
C PRO A 12 5.12 -6.34 -1.85
N GLU A 13 6.12 -5.51 -1.60
CA GLU A 13 6.60 -5.10 -0.27
C GLU A 13 5.67 -4.10 0.43
N ASP A 14 4.84 -3.39 -0.33
CA ASP A 14 3.83 -2.46 0.17
C ASP A 14 2.40 -3.02 0.03
N ALA A 15 2.25 -4.24 -0.47
CA ALA A 15 0.97 -4.92 -0.60
C ALA A 15 0.41 -5.33 0.77
N CYS A 16 -0.91 -5.51 0.85
CA CYS A 16 -1.54 -5.95 2.08
C CYS A 16 -1.05 -7.36 2.48
N PRO A 17 -0.47 -7.54 3.67
CA PRO A 17 0.10 -8.81 4.09
C PRO A 17 -0.94 -9.89 4.41
N LEU A 18 -2.22 -9.51 4.57
CA LEU A 18 -3.29 -10.43 4.93
C LEU A 18 -4.02 -11.02 3.72
N CYS A 19 -4.33 -10.19 2.73
CA CYS A 19 -5.15 -10.59 1.58
C CYS A 19 -4.38 -10.56 0.25
N GLY A 20 -3.17 -9.98 0.23
CA GLY A 20 -2.37 -9.83 -0.99
C GLY A 20 -2.85 -8.73 -1.93
N GLU A 21 -3.78 -7.89 -1.49
CA GLU A 21 -4.23 -6.73 -2.27
C GLU A 21 -3.05 -5.79 -2.50
N ARG A 22 -2.80 -5.50 -3.77
CA ARG A 22 -1.71 -4.64 -4.23
C ARG A 22 -2.23 -3.44 -5.01
N ASP A 23 -3.55 -3.26 -5.07
CA ASP A 23 -4.16 -2.13 -5.76
C ASP A 23 -4.09 -0.89 -4.85
N ALA A 24 -3.34 0.13 -5.26
CA ALA A 24 -3.13 1.33 -4.46
C ALA A 24 -4.42 2.13 -4.23
N ASP A 25 -5.42 1.99 -5.10
CA ASP A 25 -6.73 2.63 -4.95
C ASP A 25 -7.48 2.02 -3.74
N ARG A 26 -7.22 0.74 -3.46
CA ARG A 26 -7.76 0.00 -2.31
C ARG A 26 -6.89 0.08 -1.06
N LEU A 27 -5.73 0.72 -1.15
CA LEU A 27 -4.77 0.86 -0.06
C LEU A 27 -4.75 2.33 0.38
N VAL A 28 -5.65 2.67 1.30
CA VAL A 28 -5.87 4.05 1.74
C VAL A 28 -4.88 4.40 2.84
N TRP A 29 -4.09 5.45 2.64
CA TRP A 29 -3.21 5.98 3.68
C TRP A 29 -4.06 6.69 4.74
N GLN A 30 -4.07 6.13 5.95
CA GLN A 30 -4.77 6.72 7.11
C GLN A 30 -3.93 7.84 7.74
N ASP A 31 -2.61 7.65 7.77
CA ASP A 31 -1.61 8.57 8.29
C ASP A 31 -0.32 8.45 7.44
N ASP A 32 0.70 9.28 7.67
CA ASP A 32 2.00 9.21 6.97
C ASP A 32 2.78 7.90 7.12
N GLN A 33 2.34 6.99 7.99
CA GLN A 33 3.02 5.72 8.29
C GLN A 33 2.15 4.48 8.08
N ARG A 34 0.83 4.64 7.98
CA ARG A 34 -0.13 3.52 8.04
C ARG A 34 -1.08 3.54 6.86
N VAL A 35 -1.25 2.37 6.28
CA VAL A 35 -2.18 2.10 5.19
C VAL A 35 -3.24 1.12 5.64
N GLU A 36 -4.49 1.45 5.38
CA GLU A 36 -5.64 0.58 5.56
C GLU A 36 -6.03 -0.04 4.22
N CYS A 37 -6.07 -1.37 4.19
CA CYS A 37 -6.61 -2.10 3.06
C CYS A 37 -8.14 -2.05 3.11
N GLN A 38 -8.76 -1.39 2.13
CA GLN A 38 -10.21 -1.31 1.98
C GLN A 38 -10.87 -2.66 1.62
N MET A 39 -10.07 -3.66 1.22
CA MET A 39 -10.59 -4.98 0.85
C MET A 39 -10.84 -5.86 2.07
N CYS A 40 -9.91 -5.89 3.03
CA CYS A 40 -10.00 -6.73 4.24
C CYS A 40 -10.07 -5.93 5.56
N GLY A 41 -9.92 -4.60 5.51
CA GLY A 41 -9.91 -3.71 6.69
C GLY A 41 -8.62 -3.78 7.51
N THR A 42 -7.54 -4.32 6.95
CA THR A 42 -6.25 -4.45 7.66
C THR A 42 -5.46 -3.15 7.59
N VAL A 43 -5.08 -2.62 8.75
CA VAL A 43 -4.13 -1.51 8.86
C VAL A 43 -2.72 -2.07 9.02
N TYR A 44 -1.81 -1.68 8.14
CA TYR A 44 -0.40 -2.08 8.15
C TYR A 44 0.52 -0.91 7.80
N GLU A 45 1.82 -1.08 8.00
CA GLU A 45 2.84 -0.04 7.74
C GLU A 45 3.70 -0.46 6.53
N PRO A 46 3.40 0.03 5.32
CA PRO A 46 4.22 -0.23 4.13
C PRO A 46 5.60 0.44 4.26
N GLY A 47 6.63 -0.15 3.65
CA GLY A 47 7.95 0.48 3.61
C GLY A 47 8.69 0.61 4.95
N ARG A 48 8.42 -0.19 6.00
CA ARG A 48 9.35 -0.32 7.15
C ARG A 48 10.67 -0.99 6.71
N ARG A 49 11.48 -0.24 5.97
CA ARG A 49 12.93 -0.39 5.91
C ARG A 49 13.45 0.92 6.46
N ASP A 50 13.81 0.87 7.74
CA ASP A 50 14.62 1.85 8.47
C ASP A 50 15.02 3.07 7.64
N HIS A 51 14.24 4.14 7.75
CA HIS A 51 14.71 5.46 7.36
C HIS A 51 15.66 5.99 8.44
N GLU A 52 16.79 5.30 8.65
CA GLU A 52 17.93 5.82 9.37
C GLU A 52 18.74 6.68 8.40
N ARG A 53 18.32 7.94 8.28
CA ARG A 53 19.10 9.02 7.69
C ARG A 53 20.37 9.23 8.54
N ARG A 54 21.55 9.01 7.96
CA ARG A 54 22.82 9.55 8.49
C ARG A 54 23.73 9.93 7.32
N GLU A 55 23.64 11.18 6.86
CA GLU A 55 24.57 12.30 7.17
C GLU A 55 26.01 12.04 6.72
#